data_AF-A0A4U5V8K1-F1
#
_entry.id   AF-A0A4U5V8K1-F1
#
_cell.length_a   1.000
_cell.length_b   1.000
_cell.length_c   1.000
_cell.angle_alpha   90.00
_cell.angle_beta   90.00
_cell.angle_gamma   90.00
#
_symmetry.space_group_name_H-M   'P 1'
#
loop_
_entity.id
_entity.type
_entity.pdbx_description
1 polymer ?
#
loop_
_entity_poly.entity_id
_entity_poly.type
_entity_poly.pdbx_seq_one_letter_code
_entity_poly.pdbx_strand_id
1 'polypeptide(L)'
;MAFTLYTLIQTAILCTNAVAVLHEERFLSKIGWGVDQGVGGFGDDPGVKAQVLNLIRSVRTVMRVDIEGQHEAGAAPDICRGTATNAHTHTEISVIQRLQPLPIIKQVSSMAGRRALKAVLIDLSGTLHIEDTAVPGAQEGLNRLRQASVAVKFVTNTTKESKRNLLERLQRLNFDLQEKEIFTSLSAARSLLEQKQHRPLLLVEDSALEDFTGIDTTEPNAVVIGLAPDHFNYQTLNKAFRMILDGAPLIAIHKARYYKRKDGLALGPGPFVTGLEYATDCKATVVGKPEKTFFTQALSDLGCSPNEAVMIGDDARDDVGGAQNTGMLGILVRTGKYREGDENKINPPPHLTCDSFPDAVEHILKNLL
;
A
#
# COMPACT_ATOMS: atom_id res chain seq x y z
N MET A 1 -10.37 -52.29 -20.49
CA MET A 1 -10.60 -50.83 -20.64
C MET A 1 -10.49 -50.49 -22.11
N ALA A 2 -11.58 -50.09 -22.74
CA ALA A 2 -11.59 -49.79 -24.17
C ALA A 2 -10.94 -48.42 -24.40
N PHE A 3 -9.83 -48.39 -25.16
CA PHE A 3 -9.27 -47.15 -25.68
C PHE A 3 -10.28 -46.54 -26.64
N THR A 4 -10.88 -45.41 -26.26
CA THR A 4 -11.84 -44.69 -27.10
C THR A 4 -11.09 -43.76 -28.04
N LEU A 5 -11.60 -43.54 -29.26
CA LEU A 5 -11.01 -42.59 -30.20
C LEU A 5 -10.82 -41.19 -29.57
N TYR A 6 -11.71 -40.82 -28.66
CA TYR A 6 -11.64 -39.60 -27.88
C TYR A 6 -10.40 -39.51 -26.98
N THR A 7 -10.08 -40.58 -26.26
CA THR A 7 -8.89 -40.61 -25.38
C THR A 7 -7.59 -40.61 -26.17
N LEU A 8 -7.58 -41.21 -27.37
CA LEU A 8 -6.44 -41.13 -28.28
C LEU A 8 -6.21 -39.71 -28.80
N ILE A 9 -7.28 -39.03 -29.22
CA ILE A 9 -7.23 -37.63 -29.69
C ILE A 9 -6.79 -36.71 -28.55
N GLN A 10 -7.35 -36.88 -27.36
CA GLN A 10 -6.99 -36.08 -26.18
C GLN A 10 -5.52 -36.26 -25.80
N THR A 11 -5.02 -37.50 -25.81
CA THR A 11 -3.61 -37.79 -25.52
C THR A 11 -2.68 -37.23 -26.61
N ALA A 12 -3.06 -37.35 -27.89
CA ALA A 12 -2.29 -36.78 -29.00
C ALA A 12 -2.21 -35.25 -28.92
N ILE A 13 -3.31 -34.58 -28.55
CA ILE A 13 -3.34 -33.11 -28.36
C ILE A 13 -2.46 -32.72 -27.17
N LEU A 14 -2.52 -33.44 -26.06
CA LEU A 14 -1.69 -33.16 -24.87
C LEU A 14 -0.19 -33.36 -25.15
N CYS A 15 0.19 -34.44 -25.86
CA CYS A 15 1.58 -34.67 -26.25
C CYS A 15 2.08 -33.61 -27.25
N THR A 16 1.24 -33.23 -28.21
CA THR A 16 1.60 -32.19 -29.20
C THR A 16 1.75 -30.82 -28.54
N ASN A 17 0.85 -30.48 -27.60
CA ASN A 17 0.94 -29.25 -26.81
C ASN A 17 2.15 -29.25 -25.87
N ALA A 18 2.48 -30.38 -25.24
CA ALA A 18 3.67 -30.50 -24.40
C ALA A 18 4.96 -30.27 -25.21
N VAL A 19 5.05 -30.83 -26.42
CA VAL A 19 6.21 -30.64 -27.33
C VAL A 19 6.29 -29.20 -27.84
N ALA A 20 5.15 -28.56 -28.16
CA ALA A 20 5.11 -27.19 -28.63
C ALA A 20 5.46 -26.16 -27.52
N VAL A 21 5.10 -26.45 -26.26
CA VAL A 21 5.40 -25.58 -25.12
C VAL A 21 6.85 -25.77 -24.61
N LEU A 22 7.40 -26.99 -24.67
CA LEU A 22 8.78 -27.26 -24.21
C LEU A 22 9.87 -26.80 -25.21
N HIS A 23 9.53 -26.61 -26.49
CA HIS A 23 10.47 -26.12 -27.51
C HIS A 23 9.81 -25.13 -28.49
N GLU A 24 9.22 -24.06 -27.94
CA GLU A 24 8.51 -22.99 -28.67
C GLU A 24 9.31 -22.46 -29.87
N GLU A 25 10.59 -22.10 -29.68
CA GLU A 25 11.45 -21.59 -30.76
C GLU A 25 11.68 -22.60 -31.88
N ARG A 26 11.75 -23.89 -31.55
CA ARG A 26 12.00 -24.99 -32.51
C ARG A 26 10.73 -25.37 -33.27
N PHE A 27 9.57 -25.21 -32.65
CA PHE A 27 8.27 -25.40 -33.29
C PHE A 27 7.97 -24.24 -34.26
N LEU A 28 8.14 -23.00 -33.79
CA LEU A 28 7.92 -21.80 -34.58
C LEU A 28 8.85 -21.73 -35.81
N SER A 29 10.10 -22.17 -35.69
CA SER A 29 11.02 -22.24 -36.83
C SER A 29 10.59 -23.28 -37.87
N LYS A 30 10.07 -24.44 -37.45
CA LYS A 30 9.68 -25.54 -38.35
C LYS A 30 8.40 -25.27 -39.15
N ILE A 31 7.49 -24.44 -38.63
CA ILE A 31 6.28 -23.99 -39.35
C ILE A 31 6.53 -22.71 -40.17
N GLY A 32 7.78 -22.26 -40.29
CA GLY A 32 8.15 -21.06 -41.05
C GLY A 32 7.74 -19.75 -40.38
N TRP A 33 7.43 -19.78 -39.08
CA TRP A 33 7.02 -18.62 -38.27
C TRP A 33 8.12 -18.21 -37.30
N GLY A 34 9.38 -18.42 -37.69
CA GLY A 34 10.56 -17.93 -36.96
C GLY A 34 10.52 -16.41 -36.81
N VAL A 35 11.16 -15.94 -35.74
CA VAL A 35 11.22 -14.53 -35.36
C VAL A 35 12.15 -13.80 -36.31
N ASP A 36 11.64 -13.36 -37.46
CA ASP A 36 12.10 -12.09 -38.02
C ASP A 36 11.09 -11.43 -38.98
N GLN A 37 10.97 -10.12 -38.75
CA GLN A 37 10.46 -9.03 -39.58
C GLN A 37 8.95 -8.80 -39.82
N GLY A 38 8.57 -7.55 -39.55
CA GLY A 38 7.37 -6.88 -40.05
C GLY A 38 6.64 -6.06 -38.99
N VAL A 39 7.18 -4.91 -38.59
CA VAL A 39 6.45 -3.88 -37.83
C VAL A 39 5.31 -3.37 -38.73
N GLY A 40 4.11 -3.89 -38.53
CA GLY A 40 2.88 -3.33 -39.08
C GLY A 40 2.53 -2.05 -38.33
N GLY A 41 2.25 -0.98 -39.08
CA GLY A 41 1.95 0.34 -38.55
C GLY A 41 0.72 0.36 -37.64
N PHE A 42 0.64 1.40 -36.82
CA PHE A 42 -0.49 1.68 -35.93
C PHE A 42 -1.79 1.76 -36.74
N GLY A 43 -2.65 0.74 -36.63
CA GLY A 43 -4.01 0.76 -37.21
C GLY A 43 -4.47 -0.49 -37.94
N ASP A 44 -3.61 -1.47 -38.23
CA ASP A 44 -4.03 -2.69 -38.92
C ASP A 44 -4.49 -3.80 -37.94
N ASP A 45 -5.59 -4.47 -38.27
CA ASP A 45 -6.11 -5.61 -37.53
C ASP A 45 -5.04 -6.72 -37.41
N PRO A 46 -4.85 -7.32 -36.23
CA PRO A 46 -3.83 -8.35 -36.06
C PRO A 46 -4.15 -9.53 -36.97
N GLY A 47 -3.29 -9.78 -37.95
CA GLY A 47 -3.43 -10.91 -38.87
C GLY A 47 -3.53 -12.24 -38.12
N VAL A 48 -4.11 -13.25 -38.77
CA VAL A 48 -4.38 -14.58 -38.19
C VAL A 48 -3.18 -15.16 -37.42
N LYS A 49 -1.96 -14.92 -37.91
CA LYS A 49 -0.70 -15.30 -37.26
C LYS A 49 -0.50 -14.64 -35.87
N ALA A 50 -0.77 -13.34 -35.76
CA ALA A 50 -0.65 -12.60 -34.50
C ALA A 50 -1.73 -13.01 -33.49
N GLN A 51 -2.95 -13.28 -33.95
CA GLN A 51 -4.04 -13.79 -33.11
C GLN A 51 -3.71 -15.18 -32.54
N VAL A 52 -3.16 -16.06 -33.36
CA VAL A 52 -2.75 -17.41 -32.92
C VAL A 52 -1.58 -17.33 -31.92
N LEU A 53 -0.59 -16.46 -32.14
CA LEU A 53 0.51 -16.24 -31.19
C LEU A 53 0.01 -15.66 -29.85
N ASN A 54 -0.94 -14.73 -29.89
CA ASN A 54 -1.57 -14.18 -28.69
C ASN A 54 -2.39 -15.23 -27.94
N LEU A 55 -3.07 -16.15 -28.65
CA LEU A 55 -3.77 -17.27 -28.04
C LEU A 55 -2.80 -18.22 -27.32
N ILE A 56 -1.69 -18.58 -27.97
CA ILE A 56 -0.65 -19.44 -27.38
C ILE A 56 -0.08 -18.81 -26.10
N ARG A 57 0.22 -17.50 -26.14
CA ARG A 57 0.70 -16.74 -24.98
C ARG A 57 -0.35 -16.64 -23.87
N SER A 58 -1.63 -16.45 -24.21
CA SER A 58 -2.73 -16.36 -23.24
C SER A 58 -2.95 -17.68 -22.51
N VAL A 59 -2.92 -18.81 -23.23
CA VAL A 59 -3.03 -20.15 -22.64
C VAL A 59 -1.86 -20.43 -21.71
N ARG A 60 -0.63 -20.02 -22.06
CA ARG A 60 0.56 -20.12 -21.19
C ARG A 60 0.41 -19.34 -19.89
N THR A 61 -0.20 -18.15 -19.93
CA THR A 61 -0.43 -17.32 -18.74
C THR A 61 -1.45 -17.96 -17.81
N VAL A 62 -2.55 -18.49 -18.35
CA VAL A 62 -3.59 -19.17 -17.56
C VAL A 62 -3.06 -20.45 -16.91
N MET A 63 -2.22 -21.21 -17.61
CA MET A 63 -1.67 -22.49 -17.11
C MET A 63 -0.46 -22.33 -16.17
N ARG A 64 0.08 -21.11 -15.99
CA ARG A 64 1.12 -20.80 -14.99
C ARG A 64 0.55 -20.36 -13.64
N VAL A 65 -0.76 -20.15 -13.55
CA VAL A 65 -1.45 -19.99 -12.27
C VAL A 65 -1.76 -21.39 -11.78
N ASP A 66 -0.93 -21.90 -10.87
CA ASP A 66 -1.19 -23.18 -10.23
C ASP A 66 -2.54 -23.15 -9.51
N ILE A 67 -3.27 -24.25 -9.67
CA ILE A 67 -4.43 -24.65 -8.88
C ILE A 67 -3.90 -25.00 -7.48
N GLU A 68 -3.43 -24.00 -6.73
CA GLU A 68 -3.19 -24.11 -5.30
C GLU A 68 -4.45 -23.65 -4.58
N GLY A 69 -5.29 -24.62 -4.22
CA GLY A 69 -6.30 -24.45 -3.18
C GLY A 69 -7.71 -24.81 -3.58
N GLN A 70 -7.98 -26.09 -3.89
CA GLN A 70 -9.24 -26.78 -3.54
C GLN A 70 -9.03 -28.30 -3.52
N HIS A 71 -8.56 -28.86 -2.40
CA HIS A 71 -8.88 -30.24 -2.00
C HIS A 71 -8.62 -30.42 -0.51
N GLU A 72 -9.55 -29.98 0.32
CA GLU A 72 -9.84 -30.61 1.61
C GLU A 72 -11.23 -30.13 2.11
N ALA A 73 -12.28 -30.85 1.71
CA ALA A 73 -13.54 -30.96 2.45
C ALA A 73 -14.49 -31.97 1.76
N GLY A 74 -14.79 -33.07 2.46
CA GLY A 74 -16.09 -33.74 2.39
C GLY A 74 -16.20 -35.03 1.57
N ALA A 75 -16.02 -36.19 2.23
CA ALA A 75 -16.83 -37.38 1.95
C ALA A 75 -16.97 -38.26 3.21
N ALA A 76 -18.21 -38.67 3.47
CA ALA A 76 -18.76 -39.33 4.65
C ALA A 76 -18.24 -40.77 4.90
N PRO A 77 -18.42 -41.33 6.12
CA PRO A 77 -17.97 -42.67 6.45
C PRO A 77 -18.92 -43.76 5.95
N ASP A 78 -18.32 -44.82 5.44
CA ASP A 78 -18.96 -46.04 4.94
C ASP A 78 -19.53 -46.91 6.09
N ILE A 79 -20.66 -47.55 5.82
CA ILE A 79 -21.46 -48.36 6.74
C ILE A 79 -21.12 -49.85 6.60
N CYS A 80 -21.05 -50.53 7.76
CA CYS A 80 -21.26 -51.97 8.03
C CYS A 80 -20.20 -53.03 7.66
N ARG A 81 -19.65 -53.65 8.72
CA ARG A 81 -19.56 -55.11 9.04
C ARG A 81 -18.43 -55.29 10.08
N GLY A 82 -18.55 -55.94 11.22
CA GLY A 82 -19.60 -56.75 11.83
C GLY A 82 -19.11 -57.31 13.19
N THR A 83 -20.07 -57.64 14.04
CA THR A 83 -20.13 -58.75 15.03
C THR A 83 -19.24 -58.83 16.28
N ALA A 84 -19.96 -59.18 17.37
CA ALA A 84 -19.60 -60.04 18.53
C ALA A 84 -18.98 -59.34 19.77
N THR A 85 -19.79 -58.97 20.77
CA THR A 85 -20.18 -59.74 21.99
C THR A 85 -19.06 -59.93 23.02
N ASN A 86 -19.17 -59.29 24.20
CA ASN A 86 -19.44 -59.99 25.47
C ASN A 86 -19.54 -59.05 26.68
N ALA A 87 -20.31 -59.50 27.66
CA ALA A 87 -20.81 -58.82 28.84
C ALA A 87 -19.99 -59.11 30.12
N HIS A 88 -20.37 -58.42 31.21
CA HIS A 88 -20.19 -58.76 32.64
C HIS A 88 -18.77 -58.56 33.21
N THR A 89 -18.50 -58.05 34.42
CA THR A 89 -19.26 -57.80 35.68
C THR A 89 -18.35 -56.99 36.65
N HIS A 90 -18.96 -56.33 37.66
CA HIS A 90 -18.48 -55.92 39.01
C HIS A 90 -16.96 -55.83 39.29
N THR A 91 -16.43 -54.80 39.98
CA THR A 91 -16.45 -54.69 41.45
C THR A 91 -15.93 -53.30 41.89
N GLU A 92 -16.49 -52.76 42.97
CA GLU A 92 -16.06 -51.55 43.69
C GLU A 92 -14.63 -51.67 44.25
N ILE A 93 -13.92 -50.53 44.39
CA ILE A 93 -13.25 -50.09 45.63
C ILE A 93 -12.76 -48.64 45.46
N SER A 94 -13.03 -47.87 46.50
CA SER A 94 -12.83 -46.46 46.77
C SER A 94 -11.37 -45.97 46.78
N VAL A 95 -11.11 -44.74 46.32
CA VAL A 95 -10.32 -43.74 47.08
C VAL A 95 -10.78 -42.32 46.71
N ILE A 96 -11.16 -41.59 47.76
CA ILE A 96 -11.55 -40.19 47.81
C ILE A 96 -10.31 -39.29 47.60
N GLN A 97 -10.32 -38.39 46.61
CA GLN A 97 -9.46 -37.21 46.65
C GLN A 97 -10.04 -36.00 45.88
N ARG A 98 -10.64 -35.09 46.65
CA ARG A 98 -10.69 -33.62 46.49
C ARG A 98 -10.92 -33.06 45.09
N LEU A 99 -12.20 -32.82 44.74
CA LEU A 99 -12.58 -31.78 43.78
C LEU A 99 -13.03 -30.54 44.58
N GLN A 100 -12.27 -29.44 44.48
CA GLN A 100 -12.79 -28.11 44.80
C GLN A 100 -13.47 -27.53 43.54
N PRO A 101 -14.61 -26.84 43.67
CA PRO A 101 -15.25 -26.24 42.51
C PRO A 101 -14.42 -25.07 41.98
N LEU A 102 -14.15 -25.10 40.66
CA LEU A 102 -13.60 -23.97 39.91
C LEU A 102 -14.54 -22.77 40.05
N PRO A 103 -14.04 -21.56 40.40
CA PRO A 103 -14.87 -20.38 40.45
C PRO A 103 -15.28 -19.96 39.04
N ILE A 104 -16.57 -19.64 38.93
CA ILE A 104 -17.24 -18.95 37.85
C ILE A 104 -16.30 -17.90 37.24
N ILE A 105 -16.07 -17.99 35.92
CA ILE A 105 -15.33 -17.01 35.13
C ILE A 105 -16.08 -15.68 35.26
N LYS A 106 -15.67 -14.85 36.22
CA LYS A 106 -15.93 -13.42 36.19
C LYS A 106 -15.24 -12.92 34.94
N GLN A 107 -16.05 -12.37 34.05
CA GLN A 107 -15.65 -11.52 32.95
C GLN A 107 -14.56 -10.55 33.45
N VAL A 108 -13.30 -10.89 33.14
CA VAL A 108 -12.18 -9.97 33.36
C VAL A 108 -12.35 -8.93 32.27
N SER A 109 -13.12 -7.88 32.56
CA SER A 109 -12.97 -6.61 31.86
C SER A 109 -11.51 -6.23 32.02
N SER A 110 -10.72 -6.39 30.95
CA SER A 110 -9.34 -5.95 30.95
C SER A 110 -9.35 -4.43 31.07
N MET A 111 -9.17 -3.91 32.28
CA MET A 111 -8.63 -2.58 32.49
C MET A 111 -7.14 -2.61 32.10
N ALA A 112 -6.87 -2.78 30.81
CA ALA A 112 -5.63 -2.25 30.25
C ALA A 112 -5.73 -0.74 30.46
N GLY A 113 -4.86 -0.18 31.32
CA GLY A 113 -4.85 1.26 31.58
C GLY A 113 -4.91 2.01 30.26
N ARG A 114 -5.89 2.91 30.10
CA ARG A 114 -6.01 3.76 28.91
C ARG A 114 -4.65 4.42 28.68
N ARG A 115 -3.96 4.03 27.62
CA ARG A 115 -2.72 4.70 27.21
C ARG A 115 -3.12 6.12 26.84
N ALA A 116 -2.58 7.10 27.56
CA ALA A 116 -2.92 8.50 27.34
C ALA A 116 -2.46 8.92 25.94
N LEU A 117 -3.41 9.38 25.11
CA LEU A 117 -3.12 9.95 23.80
C LEU A 117 -2.33 11.25 23.98
N LYS A 118 -1.20 11.37 23.29
CA LYS A 118 -0.32 12.55 23.35
C LYS A 118 -0.27 13.32 22.04
N ALA A 119 -0.50 12.66 20.91
CA ALA A 119 -0.37 13.28 19.59
C ALA A 119 -1.48 12.87 18.62
N VAL A 120 -1.87 13.80 17.76
CA VAL A 120 -2.78 13.58 16.63
C VAL A 120 -2.04 13.95 15.34
N LEU A 121 -1.84 12.96 14.48
CA LEU A 121 -1.43 13.17 13.10
C LEU A 121 -2.69 13.35 12.24
N ILE A 122 -2.71 14.40 11.43
CA ILE A 122 -3.88 14.76 10.62
C ILE A 122 -3.43 14.85 9.16
N ASP A 123 -4.01 14.01 8.28
CA ASP A 123 -3.84 14.20 6.85
C ASP A 123 -4.48 15.54 6.40
N LEU A 124 -3.93 16.15 5.36
CA LEU A 124 -4.41 17.43 4.86
C LEU A 124 -5.49 17.27 3.78
N SER A 125 -5.15 16.60 2.68
CA SER A 125 -5.94 16.60 1.45
C SER A 125 -6.93 15.44 1.42
N GLY A 126 -8.21 15.77 1.50
CA GLY A 126 -9.31 14.81 1.65
C GLY A 126 -9.83 14.73 3.08
N THR A 127 -9.05 15.20 4.06
CA THR A 127 -9.40 15.18 5.49
C THR A 127 -9.76 16.58 6.03
N LEU A 128 -8.91 17.59 5.83
CA LEU A 128 -9.19 18.98 6.23
C LEU A 128 -9.77 19.82 5.10
N HIS A 129 -9.37 19.53 3.86
CA HIS A 129 -9.82 20.26 2.69
C HIS A 129 -9.92 19.34 1.47
N ILE A 130 -10.78 19.68 0.53
CA ILE A 130 -10.86 19.07 -0.80
C ILE A 130 -10.60 20.20 -1.79
N GLU A 131 -9.48 20.11 -2.51
CA GLU A 131 -9.00 21.20 -3.37
C GLU A 131 -8.90 22.52 -2.57
N ASP A 132 -9.56 23.60 -3.04
CA ASP A 132 -9.56 24.92 -2.39
C ASP A 132 -10.77 25.13 -1.46
N THR A 133 -11.41 24.05 -1.00
CA THR A 133 -12.57 24.12 -0.09
C THR A 133 -12.29 23.34 1.19
N ALA A 134 -12.46 23.98 2.35
CA ALA A 134 -12.37 23.29 3.64
C ALA A 134 -13.52 22.29 3.82
N VAL A 135 -13.24 21.16 4.47
CA VAL A 135 -14.29 20.24 4.92
C VAL A 135 -15.18 21.00 5.94
N PRO A 136 -16.52 20.94 5.82
CA PRO A 136 -17.40 21.66 6.72
C PRO A 136 -17.11 21.38 8.19
N GLY A 137 -16.92 22.43 8.99
CA GLY A 137 -16.64 22.33 10.43
C GLY A 137 -15.19 22.00 10.79
N ALA A 138 -14.29 21.83 9.80
CA ALA A 138 -12.92 21.38 10.05
C ALA A 138 -12.10 22.41 10.84
N GLN A 139 -12.29 23.70 10.59
CA GLN A 139 -11.64 24.77 11.35
C GLN A 139 -12.05 24.74 12.82
N GLU A 140 -13.36 24.64 13.10
CA GLU A 140 -13.89 24.54 14.46
C GLU A 140 -13.47 23.23 15.15
N GLY A 141 -13.40 22.14 14.40
CA GLY A 141 -12.86 20.86 14.86
C GLY A 141 -11.40 21.01 15.29
N LEU A 142 -10.55 21.60 14.46
CA LEU A 142 -9.14 21.82 14.77
C LEU A 142 -8.97 22.72 16.00
N ASN A 143 -9.73 23.81 16.09
CA ASN A 143 -9.68 24.72 17.24
C ASN A 143 -10.07 24.02 18.55
N ARG A 144 -11.10 23.16 18.53
CA ARG A 144 -11.48 22.33 19.69
C ARG A 144 -10.38 21.34 20.06
N LEU A 145 -9.75 20.69 19.08
CA LEU A 145 -8.65 19.76 19.32
C LEU A 145 -7.44 20.47 19.95
N ARG A 146 -7.12 21.69 19.50
CA ARG A 146 -6.03 22.51 20.07
C ARG A 146 -6.26 22.96 21.51
N GLN A 147 -7.52 23.02 21.96
CA GLN A 147 -7.84 23.33 23.36
C GLN A 147 -7.60 22.14 24.30
N ALA A 148 -7.40 20.93 23.76
CA ALA A 148 -7.07 19.74 24.52
C ALA A 148 -5.55 19.58 24.71
N SER A 149 -5.15 18.77 25.70
CA SER A 149 -3.73 18.52 26.01
C SER A 149 -3.08 17.50 25.08
N VAL A 150 -3.17 17.73 23.75
CA VAL A 150 -2.53 16.90 22.71
C VAL A 150 -1.71 17.74 21.75
N ALA A 151 -0.59 17.20 21.29
CA ALA A 151 0.15 17.76 20.18
C ALA A 151 -0.56 17.47 18.85
N VAL A 152 -0.55 18.44 17.94
CA VAL A 152 -1.10 18.28 16.59
C VAL A 152 0.04 18.39 15.57
N LYS A 153 0.06 17.48 14.60
CA LYS A 153 0.98 17.54 13.45
C LYS A 153 0.22 17.21 12.18
N PHE A 154 0.38 18.05 11.19
CA PHE A 154 -0.23 17.87 9.87
C PHE A 154 0.71 17.09 8.98
N VAL A 155 0.19 16.06 8.32
CA VAL A 155 0.98 15.18 7.46
C VAL A 155 0.40 15.13 6.05
N THR A 156 1.25 15.05 5.03
CA THR A 156 0.77 14.86 3.65
C THR A 156 1.84 14.24 2.74
N ASN A 157 1.37 13.39 1.82
CA ASN A 157 2.18 12.96 0.68
C ASN A 157 2.04 13.99 -0.44
N THR A 158 2.88 15.03 -0.41
CA THR A 158 3.02 15.99 -1.50
C THR A 158 4.35 15.80 -2.21
N THR A 159 4.34 16.05 -3.51
CA THR A 159 5.52 15.99 -4.36
C THR A 159 5.68 17.22 -5.26
N LYS A 160 4.74 18.16 -5.17
CA LYS A 160 4.66 19.33 -6.05
C LYS A 160 4.79 20.64 -5.30
N GLU A 161 4.31 20.70 -4.08
CA GLU A 161 4.19 21.96 -3.33
C GLU A 161 5.15 21.95 -2.14
N SER A 162 5.91 23.03 -2.00
CA SER A 162 6.71 23.30 -0.80
C SER A 162 5.86 23.44 0.45
N LYS A 163 6.49 23.28 1.61
CA LYS A 163 5.85 23.46 2.92
C LYS A 163 5.25 24.86 3.08
N ARG A 164 5.94 25.90 2.61
CA ARG A 164 5.45 27.29 2.63
C ARG A 164 4.20 27.48 1.79
N ASN A 165 4.19 26.97 0.55
CA ASN A 165 3.02 27.08 -0.34
C ASN A 165 1.80 26.36 0.27
N LEU A 166 2.02 25.20 0.88
CA LEU A 166 0.99 24.44 1.58
C LEU A 166 0.43 25.20 2.79
N LEU A 167 1.30 25.80 3.60
CA LEU A 167 0.92 26.65 4.73
C LEU A 167 0.05 27.82 4.28
N GLU A 168 0.50 28.58 3.27
CA GLU A 168 -0.23 29.74 2.75
C GLU A 168 -1.61 29.36 2.21
N ARG A 169 -1.73 28.19 1.56
CA ARG A 169 -3.03 27.68 1.09
C ARG A 169 -3.96 27.39 2.27
N LEU A 170 -3.48 26.69 3.29
CA LEU A 170 -4.31 26.33 4.45
C LEU A 170 -4.71 27.56 5.28
N GLN A 171 -3.82 28.56 5.38
CA GLN A 171 -4.14 29.84 6.02
C GLN A 171 -5.20 30.62 5.24
N ARG A 172 -5.20 30.57 3.90
CA ARG A 172 -6.28 31.14 3.06
C ARG A 172 -7.62 30.45 3.29
N LEU A 173 -7.61 29.19 3.75
CA LEU A 173 -8.80 28.45 4.18
C LEU A 173 -9.17 28.70 5.65
N ASN A 174 -8.54 29.69 6.30
CA ASN A 174 -8.75 30.08 7.70
C ASN A 174 -8.38 28.99 8.72
N PHE A 175 -7.46 28.09 8.39
CA PHE A 175 -6.87 27.21 9.39
C PHE A 175 -5.74 27.95 10.12
N ASP A 176 -5.74 27.88 11.45
CA ASP A 176 -4.64 28.33 12.30
C ASP A 176 -3.60 27.20 12.44
N LEU A 177 -2.51 27.31 11.68
CA LEU A 177 -1.39 26.39 11.70
C LEU A 177 -0.05 27.11 11.52
N GLN A 178 0.99 26.50 12.07
CA GLN A 178 2.37 26.95 11.98
C GLN A 178 3.18 26.01 11.08
N GLU A 179 4.20 26.55 10.41
CA GLU A 179 5.05 25.78 9.50
C GLU A 179 5.67 24.53 10.17
N LYS A 180 6.10 24.66 11.44
CA LYS A 180 6.70 23.55 12.22
C LYS A 180 5.75 22.38 12.47
N GLU A 181 4.46 22.60 12.35
CA GLU A 181 3.43 21.58 12.54
C GLU A 181 3.22 20.75 11.26
N ILE A 182 3.73 21.20 10.11
CA ILE A 182 3.60 20.49 8.84
C ILE A 182 4.80 19.57 8.61
N PHE A 183 4.50 18.29 8.36
CA PHE A 183 5.45 17.29 7.92
C PHE A 183 5.02 16.69 6.57
N THR A 184 5.87 16.82 5.56
CA THR A 184 5.59 16.39 4.19
C THR A 184 6.47 15.20 3.81
N SER A 185 6.09 14.45 2.77
CA SER A 185 6.99 13.45 2.17
C SER A 185 8.27 14.06 1.60
N LEU A 186 8.26 15.35 1.22
CA LEU A 186 9.47 16.11 0.87
C LEU A 186 10.35 16.35 2.10
N SER A 187 9.77 16.67 3.27
CA SER A 187 10.50 16.79 4.54
C SER A 187 11.17 15.47 4.94
N ALA A 188 10.46 14.34 4.74
CA ALA A 188 11.02 13.00 4.96
C ALA A 188 12.19 12.70 4.01
N ALA A 189 12.06 13.04 2.72
CA ALA A 189 13.12 12.89 1.73
C ALA A 189 14.35 13.73 2.10
N ARG A 190 14.15 15.00 2.45
CA ARG A 190 15.22 15.92 2.89
C ARG A 190 15.96 15.36 4.11
N SER A 191 15.22 14.92 5.13
CA SER A 191 15.79 14.35 6.35
C SER A 191 16.66 13.11 6.05
N LEU A 192 16.21 12.26 5.12
CA LEU A 192 16.98 11.10 4.68
C LEU A 192 18.27 11.51 3.95
N LEU A 193 18.20 12.52 3.08
CA LEU A 193 19.38 13.04 2.36
C LEU A 193 20.41 13.62 3.33
N GLU A 194 19.98 14.42 4.31
CA GLU A 194 20.86 15.00 5.33
C GLU A 194 21.50 13.92 6.20
N GLN A 195 20.71 12.94 6.67
CA GLN A 195 21.20 11.83 7.48
C GLN A 195 22.25 10.99 6.75
N LYS A 196 22.08 10.79 5.43
CA LYS A 196 22.98 9.98 4.60
C LYS A 196 24.07 10.79 3.90
N GLN A 197 24.05 12.12 4.05
CA GLN A 197 24.95 13.06 3.37
C GLN A 197 24.97 12.85 1.84
N HIS A 198 23.78 12.60 1.27
CA HIS A 198 23.61 12.42 -0.17
C HIS A 198 23.45 13.75 -0.89
N ARG A 199 23.99 13.81 -2.12
CA ARG A 199 23.78 14.90 -3.08
C ARG A 199 22.83 14.43 -4.17
N PRO A 200 21.57 14.88 -4.18
CA PRO A 200 20.56 14.29 -5.05
C PRO A 200 20.53 14.91 -6.45
N LEU A 201 20.28 14.07 -7.44
CA LEU A 201 19.57 14.46 -8.65
C LEU A 201 18.08 14.54 -8.28
N LEU A 202 17.53 15.75 -8.23
CA LEU A 202 16.14 16.00 -7.87
C LEU A 202 15.24 15.94 -9.11
N LEU A 203 14.40 14.90 -9.19
CA LEU A 203 13.32 14.74 -10.17
C LEU A 203 11.99 15.08 -9.50
N VAL A 204 11.82 16.36 -9.12
CA VAL A 204 10.61 16.92 -8.50
C VAL A 204 10.14 18.14 -9.30
N GLU A 205 8.93 18.65 -9.05
CA GLU A 205 8.51 19.93 -9.65
C GLU A 205 9.26 21.12 -9.02
N ASP A 206 9.47 22.19 -9.79
CA ASP A 206 10.22 23.37 -9.35
C ASP A 206 9.67 23.99 -8.07
N SER A 207 8.35 23.97 -7.90
CA SER A 207 7.67 24.46 -6.70
C SER A 207 7.93 23.63 -5.44
N ALA A 208 8.55 22.44 -5.57
CA ALA A 208 9.00 21.61 -4.45
C ALA A 208 10.49 21.81 -4.11
N LEU A 209 11.27 22.47 -4.98
CA LEU A 209 12.72 22.65 -4.78
C LEU A 209 13.07 23.48 -3.55
N GLU A 210 12.17 24.40 -3.15
CA GLU A 210 12.31 25.20 -1.93
C GLU A 210 12.55 24.33 -0.68
N ASP A 211 11.87 23.18 -0.57
CA ASP A 211 12.04 22.24 0.55
C ASP A 211 13.43 21.57 0.57
N PHE A 212 14.20 21.63 -0.51
CA PHE A 212 15.57 21.11 -0.62
C PHE A 212 16.64 22.21 -0.58
N THR A 213 16.27 23.46 -0.29
CA THR A 213 17.22 24.57 -0.17
C THR A 213 18.31 24.25 0.85
N GLY A 214 19.57 24.43 0.48
CA GLY A 214 20.74 24.12 1.31
C GLY A 214 21.25 22.68 1.19
N ILE A 215 20.56 21.80 0.45
CA ILE A 215 21.11 20.50 0.05
C ILE A 215 22.03 20.69 -1.15
N ASP A 216 23.25 20.18 -1.06
CA ASP A 216 24.20 20.18 -2.18
C ASP A 216 23.72 19.22 -3.27
N THR A 217 23.59 19.71 -4.49
CA THR A 217 23.16 18.95 -5.68
C THR A 217 24.26 18.85 -6.74
N THR A 218 25.45 19.37 -6.44
CA THR A 218 26.62 19.24 -7.32
C THR A 218 27.10 17.80 -7.36
N GLU A 219 27.58 17.34 -8.53
CA GLU A 219 28.05 15.96 -8.76
C GLU A 219 27.19 14.90 -8.04
N PRO A 220 25.91 14.76 -8.45
CA PRO A 220 24.92 14.05 -7.64
C PRO A 220 25.26 12.56 -7.53
N ASN A 221 25.03 12.01 -6.34
CA ASN A 221 25.30 10.61 -5.98
C ASN A 221 24.06 9.87 -5.44
N ALA A 222 22.88 10.48 -5.52
CA ALA A 222 21.59 9.88 -5.20
C ALA A 222 20.55 10.35 -6.22
N VAL A 223 19.45 9.61 -6.38
CA VAL A 223 18.31 10.01 -7.22
C VAL A 223 17.09 10.15 -6.34
N VAL A 224 16.47 11.32 -6.34
CA VAL A 224 15.17 11.55 -5.67
C VAL A 224 14.12 11.73 -6.73
N ILE A 225 13.06 10.93 -6.69
CA ILE A 225 11.98 10.96 -7.66
C ILE A 225 10.62 11.22 -7.01
N GLY A 226 10.04 12.35 -7.40
CA GLY A 226 8.66 12.74 -7.15
C GLY A 226 7.84 12.73 -8.45
N LEU A 227 6.64 13.29 -8.45
CA LEU A 227 5.91 13.56 -9.69
C LEU A 227 6.47 14.83 -10.32
N ALA A 228 7.21 14.68 -11.41
CA ALA A 228 7.84 15.78 -12.13
C ALA A 228 7.64 15.61 -13.64
N PRO A 229 6.45 15.97 -14.18
CA PRO A 229 6.11 15.72 -15.58
C PRO A 229 7.16 16.23 -16.58
N ASP A 230 7.71 17.42 -16.33
CA ASP A 230 8.73 18.04 -17.21
C ASP A 230 10.08 17.30 -17.18
N HIS A 231 10.34 16.56 -16.11
CA HIS A 231 11.53 15.71 -15.94
C HIS A 231 11.32 14.27 -16.40
N PHE A 232 10.10 13.87 -16.73
CA PHE A 232 9.77 12.50 -17.16
C PHE A 232 9.96 12.29 -18.66
N ASN A 233 11.16 12.63 -19.13
CA ASN A 233 11.63 12.41 -20.49
C ASN A 233 12.78 11.38 -20.52
N TYR A 234 13.03 10.79 -21.70
CA TYR A 234 14.02 9.72 -21.85
C TYR A 234 15.42 10.13 -21.38
N GLN A 235 15.87 11.33 -21.74
CA GLN A 235 17.22 11.82 -21.43
C GLN A 235 17.43 11.93 -19.92
N THR A 236 16.45 12.48 -19.21
CA THR A 236 16.51 12.68 -17.76
C THR A 236 16.43 11.35 -17.01
N LEU A 237 15.50 10.47 -17.41
CA LEU A 237 15.37 9.14 -16.83
C LEU A 237 16.61 8.27 -17.10
N ASN A 238 17.20 8.35 -18.30
CA ASN A 238 18.42 7.62 -18.63
C ASN A 238 19.65 8.13 -17.85
N LYS A 239 19.70 9.43 -17.52
CA LYS A 239 20.71 9.97 -16.59
C LYS A 239 20.55 9.36 -15.20
N ALA A 240 19.33 9.37 -14.65
CA ALA A 240 19.04 8.75 -13.36
C ALA A 240 19.36 7.25 -13.34
N PHE A 241 18.98 6.53 -14.39
CA PHE A 241 19.28 5.12 -14.61
C PHE A 241 20.78 4.83 -14.51
N ARG A 242 21.63 5.59 -15.21
CA ARG A 242 23.09 5.41 -15.17
C ARG A 242 23.65 5.65 -13.76
N MET A 243 23.19 6.69 -13.08
CA MET A 243 23.60 6.94 -11.69
C MET A 243 23.25 5.77 -10.77
N ILE A 244 22.07 5.17 -10.93
CA ILE A 244 21.65 4.02 -10.12
C ILE A 244 22.51 2.79 -10.42
N LEU A 245 22.87 2.54 -11.70
CA LEU A 245 23.83 1.48 -12.04
C LEU A 245 25.21 1.70 -11.41
N ASP A 246 25.64 2.95 -11.26
CA ASP A 246 26.88 3.33 -10.57
C ASP A 246 26.76 3.26 -9.03
N GLY A 247 25.61 2.81 -8.51
CA GLY A 247 25.38 2.57 -7.08
C GLY A 247 24.64 3.70 -6.35
N ALA A 248 24.15 4.72 -7.06
CA ALA A 248 23.34 5.78 -6.43
C ALA A 248 22.01 5.21 -5.90
N PRO A 249 21.60 5.52 -4.66
CA PRO A 249 20.31 5.09 -4.15
C PRO A 249 19.16 5.80 -4.87
N LEU A 250 18.12 5.03 -5.17
CA LEU A 250 16.84 5.54 -5.67
C LEU A 250 15.91 5.82 -4.49
N ILE A 251 15.55 7.09 -4.29
CA ILE A 251 14.65 7.56 -3.23
C ILE A 251 13.36 8.04 -3.89
N ALA A 252 12.23 7.41 -3.58
CA ALA A 252 10.93 7.78 -4.12
C ALA A 252 10.10 8.53 -3.08
N ILE A 253 9.56 9.70 -3.41
CA ILE A 253 8.67 10.44 -2.51
C ILE A 253 7.42 9.60 -2.19
N HIS A 254 6.81 8.99 -3.21
CA HIS A 254 5.74 8.00 -3.09
C HIS A 254 5.61 7.22 -4.42
N LYS A 255 4.86 6.11 -4.42
CA LYS A 255 4.67 5.24 -5.61
C LYS A 255 3.21 5.18 -6.10
N ALA A 256 2.49 6.29 -6.01
CA ALA A 256 1.12 6.35 -6.51
C ALA A 256 1.07 6.01 -8.00
N ARG A 257 0.15 5.13 -8.39
CA ARG A 257 -0.02 4.66 -9.78
C ARG A 257 -0.49 5.79 -10.70
N TYR A 258 -1.47 6.55 -10.22
CA TYR A 258 -2.11 7.65 -10.92
C TYR A 258 -2.67 8.65 -9.90
N TYR A 259 -3.06 9.82 -10.39
CA TYR A 259 -3.81 10.84 -9.64
C TYR A 259 -4.92 11.42 -10.52
N LYS A 260 -5.94 12.03 -9.90
CA LYS A 260 -7.06 12.66 -10.62
C LYS A 260 -6.74 14.13 -10.90
N ARG A 261 -6.91 14.55 -12.15
CA ARG A 261 -6.88 15.93 -12.62
C ARG A 261 -8.26 16.35 -13.12
N LYS A 262 -8.41 17.63 -13.47
CA LYS A 262 -9.62 18.20 -14.09
C LYS A 262 -9.97 17.49 -15.42
N ASP A 263 -8.96 17.05 -16.16
CA ASP A 263 -9.06 16.38 -17.47
C ASP A 263 -9.08 14.84 -17.38
N GLY A 264 -9.11 14.26 -16.18
CA GLY A 264 -9.19 12.81 -15.97
C GLY A 264 -8.04 12.24 -15.15
N LEU A 265 -7.80 10.93 -15.28
CA LEU A 265 -6.70 10.26 -14.60
C LEU A 265 -5.38 10.53 -15.32
N ALA A 266 -4.34 10.84 -14.56
CA ALA A 266 -2.98 11.02 -15.07
C ALA A 266 -1.99 10.15 -14.31
N LEU A 267 -0.87 9.82 -14.96
CA LEU A 267 0.19 9.00 -14.35
C LEU A 267 0.77 9.70 -13.12
N GLY A 268 0.90 8.93 -12.03
CA GLY A 268 1.64 9.36 -10.85
C GLY A 268 3.15 9.14 -11.03
N PRO A 269 3.95 9.29 -9.97
CA PRO A 269 5.37 8.98 -10.03
C PRO A 269 5.66 7.48 -10.08
N GLY A 270 4.76 6.65 -9.53
CA GLY A 270 4.93 5.19 -9.38
C GLY A 270 5.37 4.46 -10.65
N PRO A 271 4.77 4.70 -11.83
CA PRO A 271 5.21 4.12 -13.10
C PRO A 271 6.67 4.42 -13.44
N PHE A 272 7.13 5.65 -13.20
CA PHE A 272 8.51 6.07 -13.50
C PHE A 272 9.51 5.52 -12.48
N VAL A 273 9.12 5.48 -11.19
CA VAL A 273 9.91 4.79 -10.16
C VAL A 273 10.07 3.31 -10.52
N THR A 274 8.96 2.65 -10.86
CA THR A 274 8.96 1.22 -11.20
C THR A 274 9.74 0.93 -12.47
N GLY A 275 9.72 1.85 -13.45
CA GLY A 275 10.55 1.74 -14.65
C GLY A 275 12.05 1.76 -14.34
N LEU A 276 12.48 2.63 -13.43
CA LEU A 276 13.88 2.68 -12.97
C LEU A 276 14.25 1.45 -12.14
N GLU A 277 13.39 1.02 -11.21
CA GLU A 277 13.58 -0.22 -10.45
C GLU A 277 13.74 -1.43 -11.39
N TYR A 278 12.84 -1.57 -12.35
CA TYR A 278 12.87 -2.66 -13.33
C TYR A 278 14.15 -2.64 -14.18
N ALA A 279 14.57 -1.46 -14.64
CA ALA A 279 15.76 -1.33 -15.47
C ALA A 279 17.06 -1.66 -14.73
N THR A 280 17.08 -1.51 -13.40
CA THR A 280 18.29 -1.62 -12.57
C THR A 280 18.30 -2.80 -11.62
N ASP A 281 17.20 -3.57 -11.56
CA ASP A 281 16.94 -4.62 -10.57
C ASP A 281 17.13 -4.14 -9.10
N CYS A 282 16.91 -2.85 -8.86
CA CYS A 282 16.96 -2.25 -7.52
C CYS A 282 15.54 -2.02 -6.97
N LYS A 283 15.46 -1.69 -5.67
CA LYS A 283 14.23 -1.20 -5.06
C LYS A 283 14.41 0.23 -4.56
N ALA A 284 13.44 1.08 -4.87
CA ALA A 284 13.43 2.44 -4.36
C ALA A 284 13.19 2.44 -2.85
N THR A 285 13.89 3.30 -2.13
CA THR A 285 13.53 3.68 -0.76
C THR A 285 12.38 4.66 -0.83
N VAL A 286 11.18 4.21 -0.48
CA VAL A 286 9.99 5.08 -0.41
C VAL A 286 10.03 5.83 0.94
N VAL A 287 9.74 7.13 0.93
CA VAL A 287 9.79 7.97 2.15
C VAL A 287 8.44 8.53 2.60
N GLY A 288 7.42 8.50 1.73
CA GLY A 288 6.06 8.90 2.06
C GLY A 288 5.23 7.79 2.70
N LYS A 289 3.98 8.11 3.05
CA LYS A 289 2.95 7.14 3.44
C LYS A 289 2.80 6.05 2.35
N PRO A 290 2.59 4.76 2.69
CA PRO A 290 2.35 4.16 4.02
C PRO A 290 3.61 3.77 4.81
N GLU A 291 4.81 4.23 4.44
CA GLU A 291 6.04 3.74 5.05
C GLU A 291 6.15 4.09 6.54
N LYS A 292 6.59 3.13 7.34
CA LYS A 292 6.70 3.29 8.81
C LYS A 292 7.58 4.48 9.19
N THR A 293 8.65 4.69 8.43
CA THR A 293 9.61 5.78 8.63
C THR A 293 8.91 7.14 8.60
N PHE A 294 7.95 7.34 7.70
CA PHE A 294 7.18 8.58 7.59
C PHE A 294 6.47 8.93 8.91
N PHE A 295 5.71 7.99 9.47
CA PHE A 295 4.97 8.21 10.71
C PHE A 295 5.91 8.39 11.91
N THR A 296 6.97 7.58 12.00
CA THR A 296 7.94 7.71 13.10
C THR A 296 8.70 9.04 13.06
N GLN A 297 9.05 9.54 11.86
CA GLN A 297 9.67 10.85 11.70
C GLN A 297 8.70 11.98 12.06
N ALA A 298 7.43 11.89 11.63
CA ALA A 298 6.40 12.88 11.97
C ALA A 298 6.19 13.03 13.49
N LEU A 299 6.34 11.94 14.26
CA LEU A 299 6.22 11.92 15.72
C LEU A 299 7.50 12.28 16.46
N SER A 300 8.66 12.25 15.80
CA SER A 300 9.97 12.41 16.45
C SER A 300 10.12 13.77 17.14
N ASP A 301 9.69 14.85 16.49
CA ASP A 301 9.69 16.21 17.05
C ASP A 301 8.77 16.37 18.26
N LEU A 302 7.79 15.48 18.42
CA LEU A 302 6.79 15.52 19.49
C LEU A 302 7.20 14.70 20.72
N GLY A 303 8.29 13.94 20.63
CA GLY A 303 8.77 13.08 21.74
C GLY A 303 7.76 12.00 22.16
N CYS A 304 6.92 11.54 21.22
CA CYS A 304 5.86 10.58 21.48
C CYS A 304 6.09 9.26 20.74
N SER A 305 5.67 8.14 21.36
CA SER A 305 5.71 6.84 20.71
C SER A 305 4.47 6.65 19.81
N PRO A 306 4.55 5.84 18.74
CA PRO A 306 3.39 5.55 17.89
C PRO A 306 2.15 5.08 18.67
N ASN A 307 2.36 4.30 19.74
CA ASN A 307 1.27 3.78 20.59
C ASN A 307 0.53 4.84 21.42
N GLU A 308 1.04 6.08 21.43
CA GLU A 308 0.45 7.25 22.12
C GLU A 308 -0.12 8.25 21.10
N ALA A 309 -0.26 7.85 19.83
CA ALA A 309 -0.71 8.72 18.76
C ALA A 309 -1.88 8.12 17.95
N VAL A 310 -2.66 9.00 17.36
CA VAL A 310 -3.74 8.66 16.42
C VAL A 310 -3.50 9.36 15.08
N MET A 311 -3.73 8.65 13.99
CA MET A 311 -3.74 9.19 12.62
C MET A 311 -5.18 9.37 12.15
N ILE A 312 -5.53 10.54 11.62
CA ILE A 312 -6.81 10.80 10.94
C ILE A 312 -6.52 10.99 9.46
N GLY A 313 -7.17 10.22 8.59
CA GLY A 313 -6.97 10.30 7.14
C GLY A 313 -8.13 9.74 6.33
N ASP A 314 -8.14 10.03 5.03
CA ASP A 314 -9.15 9.55 4.09
C ASP A 314 -8.69 8.32 3.28
N ASP A 315 -7.42 7.94 3.37
CA ASP A 315 -6.89 6.71 2.77
C ASP A 315 -6.81 5.56 3.78
N ALA A 316 -7.59 4.51 3.54
CA ALA A 316 -7.52 3.31 4.36
C ALA A 316 -6.12 2.68 4.38
N ARG A 317 -5.38 2.67 3.27
CA ARG A 317 -4.06 2.01 3.17
C ARG A 317 -2.93 2.96 3.56
N ASP A 318 -2.87 4.12 2.92
CA ASP A 318 -1.74 5.03 3.06
C ASP A 318 -1.75 5.69 4.44
N ASP A 319 -2.91 6.14 4.92
CA ASP A 319 -3.02 6.83 6.20
C ASP A 319 -3.22 5.86 7.35
N VAL A 320 -4.34 5.14 7.32
CA VAL A 320 -4.82 4.36 8.46
C VAL A 320 -4.00 3.08 8.62
N GLY A 321 -3.91 2.28 7.57
CA GLY A 321 -3.12 1.04 7.58
C GLY A 321 -1.62 1.31 7.81
N GLY A 322 -1.07 2.32 7.15
CA GLY A 322 0.30 2.79 7.37
C GLY A 322 0.57 3.13 8.84
N ALA A 323 -0.30 3.94 9.45
CA ALA A 323 -0.18 4.32 10.86
C ALA A 323 -0.36 3.13 11.81
N GLN A 324 -1.39 2.30 11.62
CA GLN A 324 -1.66 1.12 12.47
C GLN A 324 -0.50 0.11 12.46
N ASN A 325 0.18 -0.04 11.31
CA ASN A 325 1.38 -0.89 11.18
C ASN A 325 2.59 -0.39 12.01
N THR A 326 2.53 0.83 12.55
CA THR A 326 3.51 1.38 13.50
C THR A 326 3.06 1.30 14.95
N GLY A 327 1.79 0.94 15.21
CA GLY A 327 1.20 0.86 16.55
C GLY A 327 0.26 2.02 16.91
N MET A 328 0.07 2.99 16.00
CA MET A 328 -0.90 4.07 16.19
C MET A 328 -2.33 3.58 16.11
N LEU A 329 -3.25 4.35 16.71
CA LEU A 329 -4.67 4.26 16.33
C LEU A 329 -4.86 4.94 14.97
N GLY A 330 -5.78 4.45 14.15
CA GLY A 330 -6.10 5.05 12.85
C GLY A 330 -7.59 5.27 12.72
N ILE A 331 -7.99 6.52 12.42
CA ILE A 331 -9.38 6.93 12.18
C ILE A 331 -9.53 7.25 10.69
N LEU A 332 -10.41 6.51 10.02
CA LEU A 332 -10.77 6.72 8.63
C LEU A 332 -11.93 7.71 8.54
N VAL A 333 -11.79 8.78 7.76
CA VAL A 333 -12.88 9.70 7.45
C VAL A 333 -13.49 9.40 6.07
N ARG A 334 -14.79 9.61 5.91
CA ARG A 334 -15.52 9.36 4.66
C ARG A 334 -15.52 10.53 3.68
N THR A 335 -14.69 11.53 3.93
CA THR A 335 -14.43 12.65 3.01
C THR A 335 -13.34 12.29 1.99
N GLY A 336 -13.04 13.21 1.08
CA GLY A 336 -11.91 13.06 0.16
C GLY A 336 -12.07 11.92 -0.85
N LYS A 337 -11.08 11.03 -0.92
CA LYS A 337 -11.02 9.93 -1.89
C LYS A 337 -11.63 8.62 -1.39
N TYR A 338 -12.09 8.58 -0.13
CA TYR A 338 -12.78 7.44 0.45
C TYR A 338 -13.88 6.90 -0.49
N ARG A 339 -13.99 5.57 -0.55
CA ARG A 339 -15.09 4.84 -1.16
C ARG A 339 -15.68 3.84 -0.17
N GLU A 340 -16.98 3.58 -0.29
CA GLU A 340 -17.66 2.59 0.53
C GLU A 340 -16.95 1.23 0.45
N GLY A 341 -16.63 0.66 1.62
CA GLY A 341 -15.88 -0.59 1.73
C GLY A 341 -14.36 -0.43 1.79
N ASP A 342 -13.83 0.79 1.71
CA ASP A 342 -12.39 1.05 1.89
C ASP A 342 -11.88 0.62 3.27
N GLU A 343 -12.72 0.72 4.30
CA GLU A 343 -12.43 0.26 5.66
C GLU A 343 -12.12 -1.24 5.74
N ASN A 344 -12.58 -2.03 4.76
CA ASN A 344 -12.34 -3.47 4.68
C ASN A 344 -11.08 -3.83 3.87
N LYS A 345 -10.38 -2.84 3.30
CA LYS A 345 -9.16 -3.06 2.49
C LYS A 345 -7.90 -3.28 3.34
N ILE A 346 -8.00 -3.13 4.64
CA ILE A 346 -6.90 -3.28 5.60
C ILE A 346 -7.28 -4.25 6.73
N ASN A 347 -6.26 -4.88 7.32
CA ASN A 347 -6.42 -5.74 8.49
C ASN A 347 -5.24 -5.48 9.45
N PRO A 348 -5.48 -5.09 10.73
CA PRO A 348 -6.79 -4.85 11.35
C PRO A 348 -7.57 -3.69 10.69
N PRO A 349 -8.91 -3.64 10.84
CA PRO A 349 -9.70 -2.52 10.35
C PRO A 349 -9.33 -1.22 11.08
N PRO A 350 -9.77 -0.05 10.55
CA PRO A 350 -9.61 1.23 11.24
C PRO A 350 -10.15 1.14 12.68
N HIS A 351 -9.52 1.86 13.61
CA HIS A 351 -10.03 1.97 14.98
C HIS A 351 -11.43 2.57 15.00
N LEU A 352 -11.67 3.54 14.12
CA LEU A 352 -12.96 4.16 13.86
C LEU A 352 -13.05 4.52 12.38
N THR A 353 -14.24 4.36 11.81
CA THR A 353 -14.63 4.99 10.55
C THR A 353 -15.76 5.97 10.84
N CYS A 354 -15.61 7.22 10.44
CA CYS A 354 -16.58 8.29 10.71
C CYS A 354 -16.76 9.21 9.50
N ASP A 355 -17.80 10.05 9.50
CA ASP A 355 -18.19 10.78 8.29
C ASP A 355 -17.21 11.90 7.93
N SER A 356 -16.61 12.58 8.91
CA SER A 356 -15.73 13.72 8.68
C SER A 356 -14.68 13.95 9.77
N PHE A 357 -13.71 14.84 9.50
CA PHE A 357 -12.70 15.23 10.49
C PHE A 357 -13.28 15.77 11.82
N PRO A 358 -14.32 16.64 11.84
CA PRO A 358 -14.99 17.04 13.07
C PRO A 358 -15.53 15.89 13.92
N ASP A 359 -16.07 14.83 13.29
CA ASP A 359 -16.57 13.65 14.00
C ASP A 359 -15.43 12.85 14.63
N ALA A 360 -14.29 12.75 13.92
CA ALA A 360 -13.07 12.15 14.46
C ALA A 360 -12.56 12.93 15.69
N VAL A 361 -12.55 14.27 15.63
CA VAL A 361 -12.18 15.12 16.77
C VAL A 361 -13.12 14.88 17.96
N GLU A 362 -14.43 14.86 17.73
CA GLU A 362 -15.41 14.61 18.80
C GLU A 362 -15.18 13.24 19.46
N HIS A 363 -14.88 12.22 18.67
CA HIS A 363 -14.54 10.90 19.20
C HIS A 363 -13.27 10.93 20.06
N ILE A 364 -12.20 11.57 19.59
CA ILE A 364 -10.92 11.70 20.33
C ILE A 364 -11.16 12.38 21.67
N LEU A 365 -11.84 13.52 21.67
CA LEU A 365 -12.10 14.32 22.88
C LEU A 365 -12.96 13.59 23.92
N LYS A 366 -13.85 12.69 23.49
CA LYS A 366 -14.75 11.95 24.39
C LYS A 366 -14.18 10.63 24.90
N ASN A 367 -13.37 9.95 24.09
CA ASN A 367 -13.03 8.54 24.33
C ASN A 367 -11.53 8.28 24.54
N LEU A 368 -10.66 9.15 24.01
CA LEU A 368 -9.20 8.94 24.01
C LEU A 368 -8.43 9.94 24.88
N LEU A 369 -9.08 11.03 25.27
CA LEU A 369 -8.64 12.02 26.25
C LEU A 369 -9.60 12.00 27.45
#